data_AF-A0A383B146-F1
#
_entry.id   AF-A0A383B146-F1
#
_cell.length_a   1.000
_cell.length_b   1.000
_cell.length_c   1.000
_cell.angle_alpha   90.00
_cell.angle_beta   90.00
_cell.angle_gamma   90.00
#
_symmetry.space_group_name_H-M   'P 1'
#
loop_
_entity.id
_entity.type
_entity.pdbx_description
1 polymer ?
#
loop_
_entity_poly.entity_id
_entity_poly.type
_entity_poly.pdbx_seq_one_letter_code
_entity_poly.pdbx_strand_id
1 'polypeptide(L)' 'NLIFGHWASLGGKTGTSNIIAIDTGCVWGYKLSAFRLEDSRVFSYDRIN' A
#
# COMPACT_ATOMS: atom_id res chain seq x y z
N ASN A 1 -13.71 -2.63 5.20
CA ASN A 1 -12.37 -2.61 4.57
C ASN A 1 -11.34 -3.18 5.53
N LEU A 2 -10.62 -4.22 5.13
CA LEU A 2 -9.43 -4.72 5.83
C LEU A 2 -8.20 -4.08 5.20
N ILE A 3 -7.36 -3.43 6.00
CA ILE A 3 -6.15 -2.75 5.53
C ILE A 3 -4.95 -3.39 6.23
N PHE A 4 -3.92 -3.75 5.47
CA PHE A 4 -2.74 -4.42 6.02
C PHE A 4 -1.45 -4.07 5.28
N GLY A 5 -0.31 -4.27 5.95
CA GLY A 5 1.03 -4.12 5.40
C GLY A 5 1.83 -5.41 5.50
N HIS A 6 3.15 -5.32 5.76
CA HIS A 6 4.10 -6.44 5.96
C HIS A 6 4.42 -7.27 4.69
N TRP A 7 3.45 -7.49 3.81
CA TRP A 7 3.59 -8.38 2.65
C TRP A 7 3.96 -7.63 1.36
N ALA A 8 5.16 -7.07 1.32
CA ALA A 8 5.66 -6.30 0.17
C ALA A 8 5.60 -7.03 -1.18
N SER A 9 5.69 -8.37 -1.20
CA SER A 9 5.63 -9.15 -2.45
C SER A 9 4.29 -9.06 -3.18
N LEU A 10 3.23 -8.60 -2.51
CA LEU A 10 1.93 -8.32 -3.15
C LEU A 10 1.94 -7.00 -3.94
N GLY A 11 2.85 -6.06 -3.65
CA GLY A 11 2.93 -4.76 -4.34
C GLY A 11 1.62 -3.97 -4.31
N GLY A 12 0.85 -4.08 -3.22
CA GLY A 12 -0.47 -3.45 -3.09
C GLY A 12 -1.64 -4.15 -3.81
N LYS A 13 -1.41 -5.28 -4.49
CA LYS A 13 -2.43 -5.99 -5.27
C LYS A 13 -2.96 -7.22 -4.51
N THR A 14 -4.24 -7.18 -4.18
CA THR A 14 -4.92 -8.27 -3.42
C THR A 14 -5.91 -9.05 -4.28
N GLY A 15 -6.33 -8.49 -5.42
CA GLY A 15 -7.36 -9.08 -6.30
C GLY A 15 -8.74 -9.20 -5.65
N THR A 16 -8.93 -8.66 -4.44
CA THR A 16 -10.15 -8.81 -3.64
C THR A 16 -10.68 -7.45 -3.22
N SER A 17 -11.94 -7.17 -3.54
CA SER A 17 -12.61 -5.95 -3.08
C SER A 17 -12.59 -5.84 -1.55
N ASN A 18 -12.42 -4.63 -1.02
CA ASN A 18 -12.39 -4.32 0.41
C ASN A 18 -11.19 -4.88 1.19
N ILE A 19 -10.21 -5.50 0.53
CA ILE A 19 -8.92 -5.88 1.12
C ILE A 19 -7.82 -5.01 0.48
N ILE A 20 -7.19 -4.16 1.29
CA ILE A 20 -6.25 -3.12 0.83
C ILE A 20 -4.87 -3.43 1.41
N ALA A 21 -3.91 -3.70 0.54
CA ALA A 21 -2.50 -3.84 0.92
C ALA A 21 -1.79 -2.49 0.74
N ILE A 22 -1.24 -1.94 1.82
CA ILE A 22 -0.49 -0.65 1.80
C ILE A 22 1.03 -0.83 1.79
N ASP A 23 1.52 -2.05 2.07
CA ASP A 23 2.92 -2.37 1.87
C ASP A 23 3.22 -2.52 0.37
N THR A 24 3.78 -1.46 -0.18
CA THR A 24 4.13 -1.34 -1.60
C THR A 24 5.64 -1.43 -1.81
N GLY A 25 6.38 -1.93 -0.81
CA GLY A 25 7.80 -2.29 -0.96
C GLY A 25 8.77 -1.12 -0.94
N CYS A 26 8.50 -0.05 -0.19
CA CYS A 26 9.34 1.16 -0.14
C CYS A 26 10.84 0.85 0.05
N VAL A 27 11.20 0.04 1.05
CA VAL A 27 12.61 -0.31 1.33
C VAL A 27 13.29 -1.04 0.16
N TRP A 28 12.51 -1.74 -0.66
CA TRP A 28 12.96 -2.47 -1.84
C TRP A 28 13.08 -1.60 -3.10
N GLY A 29 12.95 -0.28 -2.97
CA GLY A 29 13.09 0.66 -4.10
C GLY A 29 11.78 1.05 -4.77
N TYR A 30 10.64 0.68 -4.18
CA TYR A 30 9.32 1.07 -4.67
C TYR A 30 8.79 2.29 -3.90
N LYS A 31 7.50 2.28 -3.54
CA LYS A 31 6.81 3.43 -2.94
C LYS A 31 6.46 3.18 -1.47
N LEU A 32 6.39 4.25 -0.70
CA LEU A 32 5.66 4.28 0.57
C LEU A 32 4.22 4.68 0.26
N SER A 33 3.24 3.89 0.72
CA SER A 33 1.81 4.16 0.50
C SER A 33 1.05 4.33 1.80
N ALA A 34 0.09 5.24 1.79
CA ALA A 34 -0.83 5.51 2.90
C ALA A 34 -2.28 5.51 2.37
N PHE A 35 -3.19 4.93 3.16
CA PHE A 35 -4.62 4.88 2.86
C PHE A 35 -5.37 5.79 3.84
N ARG A 36 -6.12 6.76 3.31
CA ARG A 36 -6.95 7.67 4.09
C ARG A 36 -8.35 7.08 4.27
N LEU A 37 -8.83 6.97 5.51
CA LEU A 37 -10.04 6.23 5.84
C LEU A 37 -11.33 6.95 5.41
N GLU A 38 -11.33 8.27 5.50
CA GLU A 38 -12.50 9.13 5.31
C GLU A 38 -13.04 9.08 3.88
N ASP A 39 -12.15 8.99 2.89
CA ASP A 39 -12.50 9.03 1.46
C ASP A 39 -11.89 7.86 0.67
N SER A 40 -11.30 6.89 1.37
CA SER A 40 -10.63 5.72 0.77
C SER A 40 -9.54 6.08 -0.24
N ARG A 41 -8.92 7.26 -0.11
CA ARG A 41 -7.87 7.70 -1.03
C ARG A 41 -6.52 7.09 -0.67
N VAL A 42 -5.80 6.62 -1.70
CA VAL A 42 -4.40 6.18 -1.58
C VAL A 42 -3.47 7.33 -1.96
N PHE A 43 -2.46 7.55 -1.13
CA PHE A 43 -1.31 8.41 -1.43
C PHE A 43 -0.06 7.54 -1.51
N SER A 44 0.79 7.76 -2.51
CA SER A 44 2.02 7.00 -2.70
C SER A 44 3.15 7.90 -3.17
N TYR A 45 4.33 7.74 -2.56
CA TYR A 45 5.53 8.52 -2.89
C TYR A 45 6.73 7.58 -3.07
N ASP A 46 7.64 7.95 -3.97
CA ASP A 46 8.83 7.15 -4.25
C ASP A 46 9.78 7.11 -3.03
N ARG A 47 10.53 6.01 -2.89
CA ARG A 47 11.58 5.87 -1.88
C ARG A 47 12.56 7.03 -2.01
N ILE A 48 12.83 7.72 -0.90
CA ILE A 48 13.92 8.69 -0.82
C ILE A 48 15.22 7.91 -0.57
N ASN A 49 16.31 8.32 -1.24
CA ASN A 49 17.62 7.66 -1.12
C ASN A 49 18.13 7.58 0.31
#